data_AF-X0Z233-F1
#
_entry.id   AF-X0Z233-F1
#
_cell.length_a   1.000
_cell.length_b   1.000
_cell.length_c   1.000
_cell.angle_alpha   90.00
_cell.angle_beta   90.00
_cell.angle_gamma   90.00
#
_symmetry.space_group_name_H-M   'P 1'
#
loop_
_entity.id
_entity.type
_entity.pdbx_description
1 polymer ?
#
loop_
_entity_poly.entity_id
_entity_poly.type
_entity_poly.pdbx_seq_one_letter_code
_entity_poly.pdbx_strand_id
1 'polypeptide(L)'
;MQALSEVYVCGAYVEELEIIPPLHLAIHDAYGKNLVVEFVNGETKFYDNPNQVLTSFPFFDWQTTNLRNYLNITNKNATDEFLKKIGNGSGMLGLPGDATSPSRFVRAYFLNRYSPEPKSIQEAVSHSLHIINAIEVTNGQVASGEHTQWSLVRDHANKVLYFRDNQNQNLRAIELTKLDLTPRAQIKSLPITAGSNWHYKVSDQL
;
A
#
# COMPACT_ATOMS: atom_id res chain seq x y z
N MET A 1 -16.59 -15.82 -1.62
CA MET A 1 -17.51 -15.09 -0.72
C MET A 1 -18.13 -15.98 0.37
N GLN A 2 -18.44 -17.26 0.14
CA GLN A 2 -19.06 -18.15 1.16
C GLN A 2 -18.26 -18.38 2.44
N ALA A 3 -16.92 -18.30 2.43
CA ALA A 3 -16.11 -18.62 3.62
C ALA A 3 -16.21 -17.60 4.77
N LEU A 4 -16.67 -16.37 4.49
CA LEU A 4 -16.76 -15.30 5.51
C LEU A 4 -18.19 -15.03 5.98
N SER A 5 -19.22 -15.62 5.35
CA SER A 5 -20.61 -15.41 5.76
C SER A 5 -20.97 -16.10 7.09
N GLU A 6 -20.17 -17.07 7.52
CA GLU A 6 -20.34 -17.79 8.79
C GLU A 6 -19.38 -17.30 9.88
N VAL A 7 -18.51 -16.34 9.57
CA VAL A 7 -17.53 -15.80 10.51
C VAL A 7 -18.12 -14.58 11.22
N TYR A 8 -18.36 -14.73 12.52
CA TYR A 8 -18.69 -13.60 13.39
C TYR A 8 -17.43 -12.78 13.66
N VAL A 9 -17.46 -11.51 13.25
CA VAL A 9 -16.39 -10.56 13.54
C VAL A 9 -16.85 -9.67 14.70
N CYS A 10 -16.10 -9.67 15.78
CA CYS A 10 -16.30 -8.78 16.92
C CYS A 10 -15.09 -7.86 17.07
N GLY A 11 -15.34 -6.66 17.58
CA GLY A 11 -14.27 -5.75 17.96
C GLY A 11 -13.50 -6.31 19.15
N ALA A 12 -12.19 -6.40 19.03
CA ALA A 12 -11.29 -6.71 20.13
C ALA A 12 -10.68 -5.41 20.65
N TYR A 13 -10.79 -5.16 21.96
CA TYR A 13 -10.10 -4.04 22.59
C TYR A 13 -8.60 -4.33 22.61
N VAL A 14 -7.80 -3.37 22.13
CA VAL A 14 -6.34 -3.45 22.14
C VAL A 14 -5.85 -2.55 23.27
N GLU A 15 -5.30 -3.15 24.31
CA GLU A 15 -4.90 -2.45 25.54
C GLU A 15 -3.85 -1.38 25.26
N GLU A 16 -2.87 -1.67 24.41
CA GLU A 16 -1.79 -0.76 24.04
C GLU A 16 -2.26 0.47 23.25
N LEU A 17 -3.43 0.37 22.60
CA LEU A 17 -4.01 1.47 21.83
C LEU A 17 -5.19 2.13 22.54
N GLU A 18 -5.63 1.57 23.67
CA GLU A 18 -6.81 1.98 24.43
C GLU A 18 -8.10 2.12 23.60
N ILE A 19 -8.23 1.35 22.53
CA ILE A 19 -9.37 1.41 21.61
C ILE A 19 -9.76 0.02 21.09
N ILE A 20 -10.97 -0.07 20.55
CA ILE A 20 -11.31 -1.09 19.55
C ILE A 20 -10.94 -0.49 18.19
N PRO A 21 -9.85 -0.93 17.54
CA PRO A 21 -9.40 -0.30 16.31
C PRO A 21 -10.43 -0.52 15.18
N PRO A 22 -10.87 0.55 14.49
CA PRO A 22 -11.76 0.43 13.35
C PRO A 22 -10.97 -0.08 12.14
N LEU A 23 -11.10 -1.38 11.84
CA LEU A 23 -10.35 -2.03 10.77
C LEU A 23 -11.25 -2.41 9.59
N HIS A 24 -10.66 -2.37 8.41
CA HIS A 24 -11.15 -3.03 7.21
C HIS A 24 -10.04 -3.89 6.61
N LEU A 25 -10.40 -4.82 5.71
CA LEU A 25 -9.45 -5.78 5.16
C LEU A 25 -9.25 -5.54 3.67
N ALA A 26 -7.98 -5.53 3.25
CA ALA A 26 -7.58 -5.72 1.87
C ALA A 26 -7.03 -7.15 1.72
N ILE A 27 -7.66 -7.95 0.85
CA ILE A 27 -7.32 -9.35 0.62
C ILE A 27 -6.91 -9.51 -0.83
N HIS A 28 -5.74 -10.12 -1.03
CA HIS A 28 -5.13 -10.35 -2.33
C HIS A 28 -4.74 -11.82 -2.45
N ASP A 29 -4.90 -12.41 -3.64
CA ASP A 29 -4.47 -13.78 -3.92
C ASP A 29 -3.40 -13.86 -5.01
N ALA A 30 -2.81 -15.04 -5.19
CA ALA A 30 -1.78 -15.30 -6.18
C ALA A 30 -2.31 -15.27 -7.64
N TYR A 31 -3.64 -15.20 -7.83
CA TYR A 31 -4.30 -15.13 -9.14
C TYR A 31 -4.68 -13.69 -9.52
N GLY A 32 -4.29 -12.70 -8.72
CA GLY A 32 -4.56 -11.28 -8.97
C GLY A 32 -5.98 -10.84 -8.61
N LYS A 33 -6.73 -11.61 -7.82
CA LYS A 33 -8.02 -11.16 -7.26
C LYS A 33 -7.78 -10.30 -6.03
N ASN A 34 -8.64 -9.29 -5.90
CA ASN A 34 -8.54 -8.24 -4.91
C ASN A 34 -9.92 -8.02 -4.30
N LEU A 35 -10.02 -8.14 -2.98
CA LEU A 35 -11.27 -8.03 -2.23
C LEU A 35 -11.08 -7.04 -1.08
N VAL A 36 -12.05 -6.13 -0.92
CA VAL A 36 -12.18 -5.27 0.25
C VAL A 36 -13.32 -5.78 1.12
N VAL A 37 -13.08 -5.88 2.43
CA VAL A 37 -14.09 -6.26 3.42
C VAL A 37 -14.23 -5.15 4.45
N GLU A 38 -15.42 -4.60 4.60
CA GLU A 38 -15.73 -3.53 5.57
C GLU A 38 -16.89 -3.95 6.47
N PHE A 39 -16.84 -3.54 7.74
CA PHE A 39 -17.87 -3.84 8.74
C PHE A 39 -18.65 -2.55 9.04
N VAL A 40 -19.85 -2.42 8.49
CA VAL A 40 -20.63 -1.18 8.51
C VAL A 40 -21.96 -1.42 9.21
N ASN A 41 -22.19 -0.76 10.33
CA ASN A 41 -23.43 -0.86 11.11
C ASN A 41 -23.83 -2.31 11.46
N GLY A 42 -22.85 -3.17 11.75
CA GLY A 42 -23.07 -4.58 12.06
C GLY A 42 -23.18 -5.52 10.85
N GLU A 43 -23.10 -4.99 9.62
CA GLU A 43 -23.10 -5.79 8.39
C GLU A 43 -21.70 -5.91 7.80
N THR A 44 -21.36 -7.10 7.33
CA THR A 44 -20.12 -7.34 6.57
C THR A 44 -20.37 -7.06 5.09
N LYS A 45 -19.70 -6.04 4.55
CA LYS A 45 -19.75 -5.67 3.14
C LYS A 45 -18.51 -6.18 2.41
N PHE A 46 -18.74 -6.75 1.23
CA PHE A 46 -17.71 -7.30 0.36
C PHE A 46 -17.69 -6.50 -0.95
N TYR A 47 -16.51 -6.09 -1.39
CA TYR A 47 -16.33 -5.38 -2.64
C TYR A 47 -15.21 -6.00 -3.46
N ASP A 48 -15.51 -6.38 -4.70
CA ASP A 48 -14.46 -6.61 -5.69
C ASP A 48 -13.69 -5.30 -5.89
N ASN A 49 -12.37 -5.35 -5.81
CA ASN A 49 -11.51 -4.18 -5.92
C ASN A 49 -10.58 -4.28 -7.13
N PRO A 50 -11.10 -4.09 -8.36
CA PRO A 50 -10.27 -4.07 -9.57
C PRO A 50 -9.27 -2.89 -9.59
N ASN A 51 -9.46 -1.89 -8.73
CA ASN A 51 -8.57 -0.75 -8.59
C ASN A 51 -7.28 -1.07 -7.82
N GLN A 52 -7.27 -2.18 -7.06
CA GLN A 52 -6.14 -2.71 -6.29
C GLN A 52 -5.59 -1.74 -5.22
N VAL A 53 -6.39 -0.76 -4.80
CA VAL A 53 -6.01 0.25 -3.81
C VAL A 53 -7.04 0.27 -2.68
N LEU A 54 -6.56 0.37 -1.45
CA LEU A 54 -7.33 0.65 -0.24
C LEU A 54 -6.47 1.51 0.69
N THR A 55 -7.08 2.45 1.41
CA THR A 55 -6.36 3.31 2.37
C THR A 55 -6.99 3.24 3.76
N SER A 56 -7.87 4.18 4.09
CA SER A 56 -8.56 4.29 5.38
C SER A 56 -9.94 4.89 5.11
N PHE A 57 -10.63 5.37 6.14
CA PHE A 57 -11.90 6.08 5.98
C PHE A 57 -11.81 7.27 4.99
N PRO A 58 -12.87 7.62 4.22
CA PRO A 58 -14.20 6.99 4.13
C PRO A 58 -14.23 5.57 3.54
N PHE A 59 -15.40 4.93 3.59
CA PHE A 59 -15.64 3.59 3.05
C PHE A 59 -15.26 3.47 1.56
N PHE A 60 -15.00 2.24 1.13
CA PHE A 60 -14.47 1.96 -0.21
C PHE A 60 -15.39 2.44 -1.35
N ASP A 61 -16.70 2.34 -1.20
CA ASP A 61 -17.69 2.84 -2.17
C ASP A 61 -17.60 4.37 -2.37
N TRP A 62 -17.39 5.11 -1.29
CA TRP A 62 -17.17 6.54 -1.34
C TRP A 62 -15.83 6.87 -2.00
N GLN A 63 -14.76 6.17 -1.63
CA GLN A 63 -13.42 6.38 -2.21
C GLN A 63 -13.43 6.17 -3.73
N THR A 64 -14.11 5.12 -4.20
CA THR A 64 -14.29 4.85 -5.63
C THR A 64 -15.17 5.89 -6.31
N THR A 65 -16.22 6.39 -5.65
CA THR A 65 -17.03 7.50 -6.14
C THR A 65 -16.20 8.79 -6.26
N ASN A 66 -15.32 9.06 -5.29
CA ASN A 66 -14.45 10.24 -5.26
C ASN A 66 -13.51 10.31 -6.46
N LEU A 67 -13.07 9.18 -7.01
CA LEU A 67 -12.24 9.14 -8.23
C LEU A 67 -12.88 9.87 -9.42
N ARG A 68 -14.22 10.01 -9.45
CA ARG A 68 -14.94 10.73 -10.51
C ARG A 68 -14.62 12.23 -10.54
N ASN A 69 -14.12 12.79 -9.44
CA ASN A 69 -13.66 14.19 -9.40
C ASN A 69 -12.32 14.40 -10.14
N TYR A 70 -11.64 13.31 -10.53
CA TYR A 70 -10.27 13.33 -11.08
C TYR A 70 -10.19 12.73 -12.49
N LEU A 71 -11.30 12.69 -13.25
CA LEU A 71 -11.36 12.10 -14.60
C LEU A 71 -10.40 12.78 -15.60
N ASN A 72 -9.97 14.00 -15.32
CA ASN A 72 -9.00 14.75 -16.10
C ASN A 72 -7.55 14.27 -15.91
N ILE A 73 -7.25 13.47 -14.88
CA ILE A 73 -5.88 13.01 -14.59
C ILE A 73 -5.42 11.97 -15.61
N THR A 74 -4.29 12.25 -16.25
CA THR A 74 -3.67 11.41 -17.29
C THR A 74 -2.14 11.40 -17.17
N ASN A 75 -1.49 10.39 -17.77
CA ASN A 75 -0.03 10.34 -17.88
C ASN A 75 0.51 11.08 -19.12
N LYS A 76 -0.36 11.74 -19.89
CA LYS A 76 0.01 12.52 -21.08
C LYS A 76 0.10 14.00 -20.75
N ASN A 77 1.13 14.69 -21.24
CA ASN A 77 1.22 16.13 -21.09
C ASN A 77 0.03 16.83 -21.75
N ALA A 78 -0.45 17.90 -21.12
CA ALA A 78 -1.30 18.87 -21.76
C ALA A 78 -0.59 19.45 -23.00
N THR A 79 -1.36 19.63 -24.07
CA THR A 79 -0.91 20.21 -25.33
C THR A 79 -1.75 21.43 -25.65
N ASP A 80 -1.11 22.46 -26.16
CA ASP A 80 -1.74 23.71 -26.60
C ASP A 80 -1.03 24.19 -27.87
N GLU A 81 -1.73 24.94 -28.71
CA GLU A 81 -1.21 25.43 -30.00
C GLU A 81 -0.14 26.52 -29.81
N PHE A 82 -0.29 27.37 -28.81
CA PHE A 82 0.55 28.56 -28.61
C PHE A 82 1.41 28.48 -27.35
N LEU A 83 0.95 27.75 -26.33
CA LEU A 83 1.68 27.58 -25.08
C LEU A 83 2.63 26.38 -25.14
N LYS A 84 3.94 26.66 -25.04
CA LYS A 84 4.95 25.61 -24.90
C LYS A 84 4.93 25.05 -23.48
N LYS A 85 4.96 23.72 -23.36
CA LYS A 85 5.11 23.06 -22.05
C LYS A 85 6.41 23.52 -21.36
N ILE A 86 6.33 23.75 -20.05
CA ILE A 86 7.50 24.05 -19.21
C ILE A 86 8.35 22.77 -19.02
N GLY A 87 7.71 21.61 -18.95
CA GLY A 87 8.34 20.31 -18.76
C GLY A 87 7.35 19.16 -18.97
N ASN A 88 7.72 17.96 -18.54
CA ASN A 88 6.83 16.79 -18.54
C ASN A 88 6.09 16.66 -17.19
N GLY A 89 4.93 15.99 -17.21
CA GLY A 89 4.11 15.71 -16.02
C GLY A 89 2.81 16.51 -15.94
N SER A 90 2.51 17.39 -16.91
CA SER A 90 1.33 18.28 -16.82
C SER A 90 -0.01 17.55 -16.85
N GLY A 91 -0.05 16.28 -17.27
CA GLY A 91 -1.26 15.45 -17.25
C GLY A 91 -1.76 15.08 -15.85
N MET A 92 -0.89 15.12 -14.84
CA MET A 92 -1.24 14.84 -13.45
C MET A 92 -1.52 16.10 -12.62
N LEU A 93 -1.60 17.28 -13.26
CA LEU A 93 -2.01 18.50 -12.57
C LEU A 93 -3.43 18.33 -11.99
N GLY A 94 -3.56 18.58 -10.69
CA GLY A 94 -4.78 18.34 -9.92
C GLY A 94 -4.74 17.10 -9.02
N LEU A 95 -3.68 16.27 -9.12
CA LEU A 95 -3.47 15.16 -8.20
C LEU A 95 -3.20 15.71 -6.78
N PRO A 96 -3.93 15.26 -5.75
CA PRO A 96 -3.83 15.86 -4.42
C PRO A 96 -2.52 15.46 -3.73
N GLY A 97 -1.89 16.43 -3.07
CA GLY A 97 -0.54 16.33 -2.48
C GLY A 97 -0.50 16.11 -0.95
N ASP A 98 -1.61 16.28 -0.25
CA ASP A 98 -1.71 16.13 1.21
C ASP A 98 -1.72 14.65 1.67
N ALA A 99 -1.63 14.45 2.99
CA ALA A 99 -1.51 13.12 3.62
C ALA A 99 -2.86 12.43 3.90
N THR A 100 -4.00 13.05 3.60
CA THR A 100 -5.31 12.50 3.95
C THR A 100 -5.57 11.18 3.23
N SER A 101 -6.40 10.33 3.84
CA SER A 101 -6.78 9.04 3.26
C SER A 101 -7.37 9.15 1.85
N PRO A 102 -8.32 10.07 1.56
CA PRO A 102 -8.81 10.29 0.19
C PRO A 102 -7.71 10.69 -0.79
N SER A 103 -6.82 11.60 -0.40
CA SER A 103 -5.73 12.04 -1.28
C SER A 103 -4.73 10.94 -1.58
N ARG A 104 -4.36 10.14 -0.56
CA ARG A 104 -3.51 8.94 -0.75
C ARG A 104 -4.19 7.91 -1.65
N PHE A 105 -5.51 7.69 -1.51
CA PHE A 105 -6.27 6.76 -2.35
C PHE A 105 -6.24 7.19 -3.82
N VAL A 106 -6.57 8.45 -4.10
CA VAL A 106 -6.56 9.02 -5.46
C VAL A 106 -5.16 8.93 -6.07
N ARG A 107 -4.13 9.30 -5.31
CA ARG A 107 -2.73 9.25 -5.78
C ARG A 107 -2.29 7.83 -6.09
N ALA A 108 -2.48 6.89 -5.16
CA ALA A 108 -2.14 5.48 -5.38
C ALA A 108 -2.89 4.90 -6.59
N TYR A 109 -4.18 5.21 -6.74
CA TYR A 109 -4.98 4.74 -7.87
C TYR A 109 -4.40 5.18 -9.21
N PHE A 110 -4.14 6.48 -9.41
CA PHE A 110 -3.64 6.97 -10.69
C PHE A 110 -2.20 6.54 -10.97
N LEU A 111 -1.36 6.46 -9.94
CA LEU A 111 0.00 5.93 -10.10
C LEU A 111 -0.05 4.45 -10.50
N ASN A 112 -0.86 3.62 -9.83
CA ASN A 112 -1.03 2.22 -10.19
C ASN A 112 -1.60 2.06 -11.60
N ARG A 113 -2.64 2.83 -11.95
CA ARG A 113 -3.31 2.78 -13.25
C ARG A 113 -2.37 3.07 -14.43
N TYR A 114 -1.42 3.97 -14.26
CA TYR A 114 -0.50 4.38 -15.31
C TYR A 114 0.88 3.75 -15.19
N SER A 115 1.12 2.93 -14.16
CA SER A 115 2.32 2.11 -14.06
C SER A 115 2.33 1.05 -15.17
N PRO A 116 3.48 0.83 -15.82
CA PRO A 116 3.60 -0.23 -16.80
C PRO A 116 3.59 -1.59 -16.12
N GLU A 117 3.08 -2.60 -16.83
CA GLU A 117 3.17 -3.99 -16.41
C GLU A 117 4.65 -4.37 -16.21
N PRO A 118 5.03 -4.84 -15.00
CA PRO A 118 6.41 -5.20 -14.72
C PRO A 118 6.83 -6.44 -15.50
N LYS A 119 8.07 -6.46 -15.99
CA LYS A 119 8.63 -7.57 -16.78
C LYS A 119 9.44 -8.56 -15.94
N SER A 120 9.64 -8.25 -14.66
CA SER A 120 10.36 -9.09 -13.71
C SER A 120 9.83 -8.89 -12.29
N ILE A 121 10.15 -9.82 -11.39
CA ILE A 121 9.85 -9.70 -9.96
C ILE A 121 10.52 -8.43 -9.38
N GLN A 122 11.75 -8.14 -9.80
CA GLN A 122 12.46 -6.94 -9.36
C GLN A 122 11.72 -5.66 -9.77
N GLU A 123 11.25 -5.58 -11.02
CA GLU A 123 10.44 -4.45 -11.49
C GLU A 123 9.11 -4.36 -10.73
N ALA A 124 8.42 -5.48 -10.49
CA ALA A 124 7.15 -5.51 -9.77
C ALA A 124 7.28 -5.00 -8.33
N VAL A 125 8.31 -5.47 -7.61
CA VAL A 125 8.62 -5.02 -6.25
C VAL A 125 9.03 -3.55 -6.25
N SER A 126 9.85 -3.13 -7.22
CA SER A 126 10.25 -1.73 -7.37
C SER A 126 9.06 -0.80 -7.64
N HIS A 127 8.18 -1.15 -8.59
CA HIS A 127 6.97 -0.38 -8.89
C HIS A 127 6.06 -0.25 -7.66
N SER A 128 5.86 -1.35 -6.93
CA SER A 128 5.07 -1.35 -5.70
C SER A 128 5.65 -0.39 -4.67
N LEU A 129 6.97 -0.44 -4.45
CA LEU A 129 7.66 0.48 -3.54
C LEU A 129 7.60 1.93 -4.01
N HIS A 130 7.68 2.21 -5.32
CA HIS A 130 7.54 3.56 -5.86
C HIS A 130 6.13 4.14 -5.63
N ILE A 131 5.09 3.33 -5.78
CA ILE A 131 3.71 3.75 -5.47
C ILE A 131 3.57 4.00 -3.97
N ILE A 132 4.10 3.10 -3.13
CA ILE A 132 4.09 3.27 -1.68
C ILE A 132 4.81 4.57 -1.29
N ASN A 133 6.04 4.81 -1.77
CA ASN A 133 6.81 6.05 -1.54
C ASN A 133 5.97 7.32 -1.81
N ALA A 134 5.17 7.31 -2.87
CA ALA A 134 4.38 8.47 -3.26
C ALA A 134 3.24 8.80 -2.29
N ILE A 135 2.82 7.84 -1.46
CA ILE A 135 1.76 7.98 -0.46
C ILE A 135 2.26 7.84 0.98
N GLU A 136 3.56 7.65 1.18
CA GLU A 136 4.16 7.60 2.52
C GLU A 136 3.96 8.95 3.24
N VAL A 137 3.72 8.86 4.55
CA VAL A 137 3.61 10.04 5.41
C VAL A 137 4.94 10.23 6.11
N THR A 138 5.63 11.33 5.83
CA THR A 138 6.96 11.59 6.39
C THR A 138 6.87 12.18 7.79
N ASN A 139 7.94 12.01 8.58
CA ASN A 139 8.03 12.58 9.93
C ASN A 139 7.83 14.10 9.88
N GLY A 140 6.84 14.60 10.62
CA GLY A 140 6.50 16.03 10.66
C GLY A 140 5.55 16.51 9.56
N GLN A 141 5.13 15.65 8.63
CA GLN A 141 4.10 16.00 7.64
C GLN A 141 2.72 16.21 8.27
N VAL A 142 2.40 15.46 9.33
CA VAL A 142 1.16 15.58 10.11
C VAL A 142 1.51 15.97 11.54
N ALA A 143 0.89 17.03 12.04
CA ALA A 143 1.19 17.60 13.36
C ALA A 143 0.89 16.67 14.54
N SER A 144 0.02 15.67 14.36
CA SER A 144 -0.24 14.59 15.32
C SER A 144 0.99 13.69 15.55
N GLY A 145 2.02 13.80 14.71
CA GLY A 145 3.19 12.94 14.72
C GLY A 145 3.01 11.65 13.93
N GLU A 146 1.84 11.43 13.31
CA GLU A 146 1.59 10.29 12.43
C GLU A 146 2.56 10.28 11.24
N HIS A 147 3.14 9.11 11.01
CA HIS A 147 4.08 8.87 9.91
C HIS A 147 4.17 7.38 9.59
N THR A 148 4.62 7.06 8.38
CA THR A 148 4.85 5.68 7.95
C THR A 148 5.93 5.03 8.81
N GLN A 149 5.57 3.97 9.55
CA GLN A 149 6.51 3.23 10.39
C GLN A 149 7.33 2.21 9.58
N TRP A 150 6.67 1.48 8.69
CA TRP A 150 7.27 0.48 7.81
C TRP A 150 6.43 0.28 6.55
N SER A 151 7.06 -0.27 5.53
CA SER A 151 6.47 -0.56 4.23
C SER A 151 6.77 -2.01 3.85
N LEU A 152 5.80 -2.70 3.27
CA LEU A 152 5.94 -4.11 2.86
C LEU A 152 5.35 -4.36 1.48
N VAL A 153 5.90 -5.34 0.77
CA VAL A 153 5.41 -5.87 -0.50
C VAL A 153 5.31 -7.39 -0.34
N ARG A 154 4.14 -7.95 -0.66
CA ARG A 154 3.88 -9.40 -0.60
C ARG A 154 3.89 -9.95 -2.02
N ASP A 155 4.90 -10.75 -2.33
CA ASP A 155 4.91 -11.56 -3.55
C ASP A 155 4.17 -12.88 -3.25
N HIS A 156 2.89 -12.91 -3.64
CA HIS A 156 2.02 -14.07 -3.42
C HIS A 156 2.41 -15.27 -4.28
N ALA A 157 2.98 -15.05 -5.47
CA ALA A 157 3.35 -16.12 -6.39
C ALA A 157 4.60 -16.86 -5.91
N ASN A 158 5.64 -16.12 -5.50
CA ASN A 158 6.89 -16.68 -5.02
C ASN A 158 6.92 -16.88 -3.49
N LYS A 159 5.88 -16.43 -2.78
CA LYS A 159 5.73 -16.53 -1.32
C LYS A 159 6.87 -15.83 -0.59
N VAL A 160 7.17 -14.59 -1.00
CA VAL A 160 8.20 -13.74 -0.40
C VAL A 160 7.58 -12.48 0.17
N LEU A 161 7.92 -12.15 1.42
CA LEU A 161 7.56 -10.89 2.05
C LEU A 161 8.78 -9.96 2.02
N TYR A 162 8.69 -8.89 1.23
CA TYR A 162 9.68 -7.81 1.24
C TYR A 162 9.24 -6.71 2.20
N PHE A 163 10.17 -6.12 2.95
CA PHE A 163 9.86 -5.07 3.90
C PHE A 163 11.07 -4.15 4.17
N ARG A 164 10.75 -2.93 4.59
CA ARG A 164 11.70 -1.91 5.07
C ARG A 164 11.00 -1.08 6.15
N ASP A 165 11.77 -0.36 6.95
CA ASP A 165 11.22 0.54 7.97
C ASP A 165 11.61 1.99 7.70
N ASN A 166 10.97 2.92 8.41
CA ASN A 166 11.18 4.36 8.22
C ASN A 166 12.67 4.75 8.29
N GLN A 167 13.44 4.11 9.17
CA GLN A 167 14.85 4.44 9.43
C GLN A 167 15.83 3.57 8.63
N ASN A 168 15.40 2.39 8.17
CA ASN A 168 16.22 1.50 7.35
C ASN A 168 15.53 1.19 6.01
N GLN A 169 16.04 1.84 4.96
CA GLN A 169 15.55 1.74 3.59
C GLN A 169 16.10 0.52 2.82
N ASN A 170 16.99 -0.28 3.42
CA ASN A 170 17.40 -1.54 2.81
C ASN A 170 16.20 -2.49 2.76
N LEU A 171 15.86 -2.91 1.55
CA LEU A 171 14.80 -3.88 1.33
C LEU A 171 15.25 -5.25 1.82
N ARG A 172 14.53 -5.79 2.81
CA ARG A 172 14.76 -7.11 3.39
C ARG A 172 13.67 -8.05 2.93
N ALA A 173 13.98 -9.34 2.83
CA ALA A 173 13.06 -10.36 2.34
C ALA A 173 12.95 -11.53 3.31
N ILE A 174 11.74 -12.06 3.47
CA ILE A 174 11.47 -13.33 4.14
C ILE A 174 10.88 -14.28 3.10
N GLU A 175 11.62 -15.33 2.76
CA GLU A 175 11.13 -16.43 1.93
C GLU A 175 10.29 -17.38 2.79
N LEU A 176 8.97 -17.35 2.62
CA LEU A 176 8.05 -18.13 3.46
C LEU A 176 8.21 -19.64 3.25
N THR A 177 8.69 -20.05 2.07
CA THR A 177 8.98 -21.47 1.75
C THR A 177 10.13 -22.06 2.56
N LYS A 178 10.98 -21.23 3.18
CA LYS A 178 12.08 -21.66 4.06
C LYS A 178 11.66 -21.76 5.53
N LEU A 179 10.41 -21.43 5.85
CA LEU A 179 9.88 -21.50 7.21
C LEU A 179 9.16 -22.82 7.44
N ASP A 180 9.27 -23.35 8.65
CA ASP A 180 8.42 -24.44 9.11
C ASP A 180 7.06 -23.86 9.50
N LEU A 181 6.03 -24.18 8.71
CA LEU A 181 4.65 -23.74 8.89
C LEU A 181 3.73 -24.89 9.34
N THR A 182 4.30 -26.00 9.83
CA THR A 182 3.50 -27.11 10.35
C THR A 182 2.77 -26.73 11.64
N PRO A 183 1.63 -27.38 11.95
CA PRO A 183 0.94 -27.12 13.21
C PRO A 183 1.87 -27.28 14.41
N ARG A 184 1.90 -26.28 15.30
CA ARG A 184 2.75 -26.23 16.51
C ARG A 184 4.26 -26.06 16.25
N ALA A 185 4.68 -25.70 15.05
CA ALA A 185 6.05 -25.25 14.80
C ALA A 185 6.43 -24.07 15.73
N GLN A 186 7.72 -23.94 16.04
CA GLN A 186 8.21 -22.86 16.90
C GLN A 186 7.95 -21.49 16.23
N ILE A 187 7.35 -20.56 16.98
CA ILE A 187 7.16 -19.18 16.53
C ILE A 187 8.53 -18.53 16.34
N LYS A 188 8.77 -18.00 15.14
CA LYS A 188 9.94 -17.19 14.83
C LYS A 188 9.56 -15.72 14.78
N SER A 189 10.42 -14.86 15.31
CA SER A 189 10.23 -13.41 15.32
C SER A 189 11.49 -12.71 14.81
N LEU A 190 11.31 -11.59 14.12
CA LEU A 190 12.38 -10.72 13.68
C LEU A 190 12.01 -9.27 14.00
N PRO A 191 12.92 -8.45 14.56
CA PRO A 191 12.67 -7.03 14.71
C PRO A 191 12.42 -6.34 13.36
N ILE A 192 11.42 -5.47 13.31
CA ILE A 192 11.16 -4.64 12.11
C ILE A 192 12.33 -3.68 11.89
N THR A 193 12.90 -3.12 12.95
CA THR A 193 14.07 -2.23 12.86
C THR A 193 15.36 -3.06 12.78
N ALA A 194 16.04 -3.00 11.64
CA ALA A 194 17.31 -3.73 11.45
C ALA A 194 18.53 -2.87 11.79
N GLY A 195 18.65 -2.48 13.07
CA GLY A 195 19.86 -1.98 13.74
C GLY A 195 20.91 -1.26 12.85
N SER A 196 22.19 -1.59 13.01
CA SER A 196 23.32 -0.93 12.32
C SER A 196 23.43 -1.22 10.81
N ASN A 197 22.63 -2.15 10.28
CA ASN A 197 22.72 -2.64 8.89
C ASN A 197 21.78 -1.87 7.95
N TRP A 198 21.83 -0.54 8.01
CA TRP A 198 20.97 0.36 7.24
C TRP A 198 21.57 0.85 5.92
N HIS A 199 22.85 0.52 5.66
CA HIS A 199 23.54 0.78 4.40
C HIS A 199 24.60 -0.29 4.14
N TYR A 200 25.02 -0.41 2.88
CA TYR A 200 26.17 -1.22 2.48
C TYR A 200 27.32 -0.29 2.09
N LYS A 201 28.50 -0.49 2.68
CA LYS A 201 29.71 0.21 2.27
C LYS A 201 30.25 -0.46 1.02
N VAL A 202 30.37 0.30 -0.06
CA VAL A 202 30.90 -0.18 -1.34
C VAL A 202 32.32 0.32 -1.63
N SER A 203 32.93 1.05 -0.69
CA SER A 203 34.29 1.57 -0.82
C SER A 203 35.33 0.47 -1.07
N ASP A 204 35.11 -0.72 -0.54
CA ASP A 204 36.01 -1.88 -0.73
C ASP A 204 35.83 -2.57 -2.10
N GLN A 205 34.90 -2.10 -2.93
CA GLN A 205 34.61 -2.63 -4.28
C GLN A 205 35.10 -1.72 -5.42
N LEU A 206 35.70 -0.57 -5.09
CA LEU A 206 36.28 0.40 -6.03
C LEU A 206 37.79 0.17 -6.18
#